data_AF-B7PLC3-F1
#
_entry.id   AF-B7PLC3-F1
#
_cell.length_a   1.000
_cell.length_b   1.000
_cell.length_c   1.000
_cell.angle_alpha   90.00
_cell.angle_beta   90.00
_cell.angle_gamma   90.00
#
_symmetry.space_group_name_H-M   'P 1'
#
loop_
_entity.id
_entity.type
_entity.pdbx_description
1 polymer ?
#
loop_
_entity_poly.entity_id
_entity_poly.type
_entity_poly.pdbx_seq_one_letter_code
_entity_poly.pdbx_strand_id
1 'polypeptide(L)'
;MNQEGGLWALLPSKVSSRDQVTGHKLALLVLVSEYCRVKTERHLKPDQELWTHTTKQCRDFAITALKLLQSPDMSLGELLSCLDGVLHPNTMRLFTVSLRTIYDAGVAGIMDYIPNLDNLLADPTATPAVLHKSSVLGLFVRRMLLALDKLNFSGLVKLHQSFRSYYDAEGNGDSKATQRQADLFLAQQVTLMQVNEKAALPPPQLQQKLRELVGGNPALTEAHYVSFLNCLSVKEYFGAVESLRQHFDRTSAPDASSKPGPMATAASSEDSGRNLRYASLHLAMLHAKMGHDAEARAALREAVTLAQDANDVVFLQHALAWHCRLDGARCPEAQLRCSVTRASELGLCGIASLGIQALTRVGAEAGSPPAAALELLSRSEVLNFQHPQGDTGIGTVTSQKAALWTLYGFQRMANLQAQLLLQLGRADQLRTAGVVPMGEPACLALRSLAWALTLHGRYNDSTSLLDLASTLFPAYSACQNLVTLCRLECSFHEALHKTLWPRAEGLASGIRILNRFEGDLCKVKLLLWQGHLNEALDLVDTVLAIEDIKGTGDGDNTSNFEGSLPHFKGRCYLLKAEILIESSQPVLAIPVLCEGLTLAEKHHLSYLRASLVVLMAGVQFE
;
A
#
# COMPACT_ATOMS: atom_id res chain seq x y z
N MET A 1 9.21 11.57 -5.04
CA MET A 1 7.85 10.96 -5.07
C MET A 1 8.02 9.49 -5.34
N ASN A 2 7.94 8.68 -4.29
CA ASN A 2 8.14 7.24 -4.37
C ASN A 2 6.76 6.58 -4.53
N GLN A 3 6.22 6.61 -5.75
CA GLN A 3 4.96 5.95 -6.11
C GLN A 3 5.14 4.42 -6.03
N GLU A 4 4.97 3.86 -4.84
CA GLU A 4 5.36 2.48 -4.52
C GLU A 4 4.16 1.55 -4.36
N GLY A 5 3.01 2.05 -3.93
CA GLY A 5 1.88 1.20 -3.52
C GLY A 5 1.27 0.32 -4.62
N GLY A 6 1.19 0.81 -5.86
CA GLY A 6 0.46 0.12 -6.93
C GLY A 6 1.24 -0.96 -7.69
N LEU A 7 2.57 -0.94 -7.65
CA LEU A 7 3.42 -1.79 -8.50
C LEU A 7 3.77 -3.16 -7.88
N TRP A 8 3.49 -3.37 -6.60
CA TRP A 8 3.70 -4.66 -5.90
C TRP A 8 2.54 -5.64 -6.04
N ALA A 9 1.43 -5.23 -6.68
CA ALA A 9 0.18 -5.98 -6.73
C ALA A 9 0.15 -7.09 -7.79
N LEU A 10 1.29 -7.70 -8.10
CA LEU A 10 1.39 -8.86 -8.99
C LEU A 10 1.38 -10.14 -8.16
N LEU A 11 0.26 -10.38 -7.47
CA LEU A 11 -0.02 -11.64 -6.80
C LEU A 11 -0.70 -12.58 -7.81
N PRO A 12 -0.03 -13.64 -8.29
CA PRO A 12 -0.70 -14.70 -9.03
C PRO A 12 -1.53 -15.53 -8.04
N SER A 13 -2.80 -15.17 -7.84
CA SER A 13 -3.71 -15.94 -6.99
C SER A 13 -4.02 -17.31 -7.64
N LYS A 14 -3.16 -18.31 -7.42
CA LYS A 14 -3.48 -19.70 -7.72
C LYS A 14 -4.34 -20.22 -6.56
N VAL A 15 -5.67 -20.09 -6.68
CA VAL A 15 -6.62 -20.65 -5.71
C VAL A 15 -6.65 -22.16 -5.85
N SER A 16 -5.69 -22.85 -5.24
CA SER A 16 -5.76 -24.31 -5.05
C SER A 16 -6.73 -24.60 -3.91
N SER A 17 -7.92 -25.08 -4.25
CA SER A 17 -9.01 -25.31 -3.30
C SER A 17 -8.80 -26.58 -2.48
N ARG A 18 -8.02 -26.51 -1.40
CA ARG A 18 -8.00 -27.55 -0.35
C ARG A 18 -8.78 -27.06 0.87
N ASP A 19 -10.10 -27.05 0.77
CA ASP A 19 -10.96 -26.84 1.93
C ASP A 19 -10.89 -28.08 2.85
N GLN A 20 -10.37 -27.91 4.06
CA GLN A 20 -10.41 -28.94 5.12
C GLN A 20 -11.61 -28.71 6.04
N VAL A 21 -12.28 -29.78 6.45
CA VAL A 21 -13.36 -29.73 7.45
C VAL A 21 -12.72 -29.76 8.83
N THR A 22 -13.03 -28.76 9.65
CA THR A 22 -12.54 -28.62 11.03
C THR A 22 -13.71 -28.74 12.01
N GLY A 23 -13.42 -28.98 13.30
CA GLY A 23 -14.45 -29.04 14.35
C GLY A 23 -15.33 -27.79 14.42
N HIS A 24 -14.73 -26.61 14.23
CA HIS A 24 -15.44 -25.34 14.15
C HIS A 24 -16.41 -25.27 12.96
N LYS A 25 -15.97 -25.67 11.75
CA LYS A 25 -16.85 -25.70 10.57
C LYS A 25 -17.98 -26.70 10.68
N LEU A 26 -17.75 -27.83 11.35
CA LEU A 26 -18.82 -28.77 11.67
C LEU A 26 -19.86 -28.11 12.60
N ALA A 27 -19.42 -27.38 13.62
CA ALA A 27 -20.32 -26.60 14.46
C ALA A 27 -21.09 -25.52 13.67
N LEU A 28 -20.45 -24.82 12.72
CA LEU A 28 -21.14 -23.88 11.83
C LEU A 28 -22.17 -24.56 10.92
N LEU A 29 -21.91 -25.77 10.42
CA LEU A 29 -22.91 -26.54 9.66
C LEU A 29 -24.12 -26.88 10.52
N VAL A 30 -23.89 -27.30 11.77
CA VAL A 30 -24.96 -27.56 12.74
C VAL A 30 -25.76 -26.29 12.99
N LEU A 31 -25.10 -25.15 13.19
CA LEU A 31 -25.75 -23.85 13.40
C LEU A 31 -26.67 -23.47 12.21
N VAL A 32 -26.16 -23.57 10.99
CA VAL A 32 -26.91 -23.23 9.76
C VAL A 32 -28.11 -24.14 9.59
N SER A 33 -27.93 -25.44 9.79
CA SER A 33 -29.02 -26.42 9.66
C SER A 33 -30.10 -26.26 10.73
N GLU A 34 -29.73 -25.99 11.99
CA GLU A 34 -30.68 -25.74 13.07
C GLU A 34 -31.47 -24.44 12.85
N TYR A 35 -30.80 -23.37 12.41
CA TYR A 35 -31.48 -22.13 12.04
C TYR A 35 -32.46 -22.33 10.87
N CYS A 36 -32.06 -23.08 9.84
CA CYS A 36 -32.93 -23.43 8.71
C CYS A 36 -34.10 -24.32 9.14
N ARG A 37 -33.91 -25.20 10.13
CA ARG A 37 -34.99 -26.03 10.69
C ARG A 37 -36.05 -25.16 11.38
N VAL A 38 -35.62 -24.12 12.13
CA VAL A 38 -36.52 -23.18 12.85
C VAL A 38 -37.33 -22.38 11.86
N LYS A 39 -36.67 -21.90 10.81
CA LYS A 39 -37.31 -21.12 9.75
C LYS A 39 -38.33 -21.91 8.93
N THR A 40 -38.19 -23.23 8.84
CA THR A 40 -39.07 -24.11 8.03
C THR A 40 -40.14 -24.79 8.88
N GLU A 41 -40.27 -24.42 10.16
CA GLU A 41 -41.22 -24.99 11.12
C GLU A 41 -41.10 -26.52 11.31
N ARG A 42 -39.98 -27.14 10.90
CA ARG A 42 -39.77 -28.60 10.96
C ARG A 42 -39.42 -29.13 12.37
N HIS A 43 -39.71 -28.39 13.43
CA HIS A 43 -39.38 -28.75 14.83
C HIS A 43 -40.38 -29.67 15.53
N LEU A 44 -41.39 -30.17 14.81
CA LEU A 44 -42.57 -30.74 15.45
C LEU A 44 -42.31 -32.13 16.05
N LYS A 45 -42.07 -32.14 17.37
CA LYS A 45 -42.89 -32.96 18.26
C LYS A 45 -44.19 -32.17 18.54
N PRO A 46 -45.37 -32.82 18.58
CA PRO A 46 -46.68 -32.14 18.60
C PRO A 46 -46.98 -31.26 19.83
N ASP A 47 -46.13 -31.28 20.89
CA ASP A 47 -46.42 -30.65 22.19
C ASP A 47 -45.54 -29.41 22.54
N GLN A 48 -44.83 -28.80 21.60
CA GLN A 48 -43.97 -27.62 21.88
C GLN A 48 -44.45 -26.33 21.21
N GLU A 49 -44.42 -25.21 21.96
CA GLU A 49 -44.80 -23.87 21.50
C GLU A 49 -43.93 -23.42 20.31
N LEU A 50 -44.57 -22.90 19.25
CA LEU A 50 -43.89 -22.29 18.10
C LEU A 50 -43.09 -21.06 18.56
N TRP A 51 -41.79 -21.03 18.34
CA TRP A 51 -41.01 -19.79 18.38
C TRP A 51 -40.46 -19.45 17.01
N THR A 52 -40.65 -18.21 16.59
CA THR A 52 -40.10 -17.66 15.34
C THR A 52 -39.06 -16.60 15.67
N HIS A 53 -38.05 -16.47 14.80
CA HIS A 53 -37.06 -15.42 14.94
C HIS A 53 -37.66 -14.07 14.57
N THR A 54 -37.43 -13.06 15.40
CA THR A 54 -37.83 -11.68 15.07
C THR A 54 -37.05 -11.15 13.88
N THR A 55 -37.58 -10.17 13.16
CA THR A 55 -36.92 -9.56 11.99
C THR A 55 -35.55 -8.97 12.34
N LYS A 56 -35.37 -8.47 13.57
CA LYS A 56 -34.07 -8.00 14.09
C LYS A 56 -33.08 -9.16 14.24
N GLN A 57 -33.48 -10.24 14.89
CA GLN A 57 -32.64 -11.44 15.05
C GLN A 57 -32.28 -12.08 13.71
N CYS A 58 -33.20 -12.11 12.73
CA CYS A 58 -32.90 -12.60 11.38
C CYS A 58 -31.82 -11.77 10.68
N ARG A 59 -31.86 -10.43 10.82
CA ARG A 59 -30.85 -9.53 10.26
C ARG A 59 -29.52 -9.70 10.97
N ASP A 60 -29.55 -9.73 12.30
CA ASP A 60 -28.34 -9.81 13.12
C ASP A 60 -27.67 -11.18 12.94
N PHE A 61 -28.44 -12.27 12.78
CA PHE A 61 -27.94 -13.59 12.40
C PHE A 61 -27.34 -13.58 10.99
N ALA A 62 -27.98 -12.95 10.00
CA ALA A 62 -27.43 -12.90 8.64
C ALA A 62 -26.07 -12.18 8.58
N ILE A 63 -25.91 -11.06 9.31
CA ILE A 63 -24.64 -10.33 9.41
C ILE A 63 -23.59 -11.17 10.16
N THR A 64 -23.98 -11.80 11.26
CA THR A 64 -23.08 -12.61 12.09
C THR A 64 -22.64 -13.87 11.36
N ALA A 65 -23.56 -14.57 10.67
CA ALA A 65 -23.25 -15.75 9.86
C ALA A 65 -22.27 -15.44 8.73
N LEU A 66 -22.43 -14.28 8.05
CA LEU A 66 -21.47 -13.85 7.03
C LEU A 66 -20.07 -13.61 7.60
N LYS A 67 -19.97 -13.00 8.80
CA LYS A 67 -18.70 -12.82 9.51
C LYS A 67 -18.08 -14.16 9.94
N LEU A 68 -18.88 -15.06 10.53
CA LEU A 68 -18.44 -16.37 11.01
C LEU A 68 -17.98 -17.30 9.88
N LEU A 69 -18.59 -17.21 8.70
CA LEU A 69 -18.17 -17.97 7.52
C LEU A 69 -16.80 -17.52 6.98
N GLN A 70 -16.43 -16.26 7.23
CA GLN A 70 -15.19 -15.65 6.73
C GLN A 70 -14.10 -15.57 7.81
N SER A 71 -14.45 -15.71 9.09
CA SER A 71 -13.50 -15.64 10.21
C SER A 71 -12.62 -16.90 10.31
N PRO A 72 -11.46 -16.80 10.98
CA PRO A 72 -10.69 -17.98 11.39
C PRO A 72 -11.49 -18.86 12.34
N ASP A 73 -11.05 -20.11 12.49
CA ASP A 73 -11.64 -21.05 13.43
C ASP A 73 -11.53 -20.50 14.86
N MET A 74 -12.67 -20.32 15.52
CA MET A 74 -12.76 -19.79 16.89
C MET A 74 -13.09 -20.92 17.86
N SER A 75 -12.76 -20.76 19.14
CA SER A 75 -13.14 -21.70 20.19
C SER A 75 -14.66 -21.80 20.35
N LEU A 76 -15.14 -22.90 20.95
CA LEU A 76 -16.58 -23.07 21.20
C LEU A 76 -17.13 -21.99 22.14
N GLY A 77 -16.37 -21.57 23.15
CA GLY A 77 -16.76 -20.49 24.06
C GLY A 77 -16.92 -19.14 23.36
N GLU A 78 -15.98 -18.77 22.50
CA GLU A 78 -16.08 -17.56 21.67
C GLU A 78 -17.26 -17.64 20.70
N LEU A 79 -17.49 -18.79 20.07
CA LEU A 79 -18.63 -19.01 19.18
C LEU A 79 -19.96 -18.83 19.92
N LEU A 80 -20.10 -19.39 21.12
CA LEU A 80 -21.31 -19.22 21.93
C LEU A 80 -21.50 -17.75 22.34
N SER A 81 -20.43 -17.07 22.77
CA SER A 81 -20.51 -15.63 23.13
C SER A 81 -20.91 -14.72 21.97
N CYS A 82 -20.54 -15.06 20.73
CA CYS A 82 -20.94 -14.32 19.53
C CYS A 82 -22.41 -14.58 19.13
N LEU A 83 -22.96 -15.72 19.54
CA LEU A 83 -24.34 -16.10 19.26
C LEU A 83 -25.30 -15.68 20.39
N ASP A 84 -24.76 -15.44 21.60
CA ASP A 84 -25.47 -14.88 22.75
C ASP A 84 -26.05 -13.51 22.41
N GLY A 85 -27.38 -13.41 22.42
CA GLY A 85 -28.13 -12.20 22.05
C GLY A 85 -28.50 -12.08 20.56
N VAL A 86 -27.92 -12.88 19.67
CA VAL A 86 -28.26 -12.91 18.23
C VAL A 86 -29.39 -13.89 17.94
N LEU A 87 -29.35 -15.07 18.57
CA LEU A 87 -30.33 -16.13 18.37
C LEU A 87 -31.37 -16.16 19.49
N HIS A 88 -32.53 -16.73 19.18
CA HIS A 88 -33.56 -17.02 20.17
C HIS A 88 -33.03 -18.08 21.17
N PRO A 89 -33.28 -17.96 22.48
CA PRO A 89 -32.72 -18.86 23.51
C PRO A 89 -33.05 -20.34 23.26
N ASN A 90 -34.25 -20.62 22.72
CA ASN A 90 -34.64 -21.99 22.39
C ASN A 90 -33.84 -22.56 21.19
N THR A 91 -33.51 -21.74 20.19
CA THR A 91 -32.65 -22.16 19.07
C THR A 91 -31.22 -22.40 19.54
N MET A 92 -30.74 -21.61 20.51
CA MET A 92 -29.43 -21.84 21.12
C MET A 92 -29.37 -23.13 21.91
N ARG A 93 -30.43 -23.42 22.68
CA ARG A 93 -30.56 -24.70 23.35
C ARG A 93 -30.55 -25.87 22.37
N LEU A 94 -31.29 -25.79 21.26
CA LEU A 94 -31.26 -26.82 20.23
C LEU A 94 -29.88 -27.01 19.62
N PHE A 95 -29.17 -25.92 19.32
CA PHE A 95 -27.80 -25.97 18.82
C PHE A 95 -26.86 -26.72 19.79
N THR A 96 -26.88 -26.38 21.08
CA THR A 96 -26.04 -27.06 22.09
C THR A 96 -26.40 -28.53 22.27
N VAL A 97 -27.69 -28.89 22.20
CA VAL A 97 -28.15 -30.28 22.25
C VAL A 97 -27.69 -31.04 21.01
N SER A 98 -27.84 -30.48 19.81
CA SER A 98 -27.41 -31.11 18.56
C SER A 98 -25.88 -31.35 18.54
N LEU A 99 -25.08 -30.40 19.04
CA LEU A 99 -23.64 -30.61 19.21
C LEU A 99 -23.33 -31.76 20.17
N ARG A 100 -24.04 -31.84 21.30
CA ARG A 100 -23.88 -32.92 22.28
C ARG A 100 -24.30 -34.28 21.71
N THR A 101 -25.36 -34.34 20.92
CA THR A 101 -25.75 -35.60 20.26
C THR A 101 -24.70 -36.09 19.26
N ILE A 102 -24.02 -35.18 18.55
CA ILE A 102 -22.93 -35.55 17.64
C ILE A 102 -21.70 -36.02 18.44
N TYR A 103 -21.44 -35.41 19.60
CA TYR A 103 -20.39 -35.84 20.52
C TYR A 103 -20.63 -37.26 21.06
N ASP A 104 -21.85 -37.54 21.52
CA ASP A 104 -22.22 -38.82 22.15
C ASP A 104 -22.37 -39.95 21.12
N ALA A 105 -22.87 -39.66 19.91
CA ALA A 105 -23.13 -40.66 18.86
C ALA A 105 -21.88 -41.05 18.05
N GLY A 106 -20.72 -40.42 18.30
CA GLY A 106 -19.48 -40.81 17.66
C GLY A 106 -19.43 -40.52 16.15
N VAL A 107 -18.68 -41.34 15.43
CA VAL A 107 -18.57 -41.27 13.96
C VAL A 107 -19.92 -41.51 13.25
N ALA A 108 -20.80 -42.33 13.85
CA ALA A 108 -22.14 -42.57 13.32
C ALA A 108 -22.98 -41.29 13.34
N GLY A 109 -22.88 -40.48 14.40
CA GLY A 109 -23.57 -39.19 14.49
C GLY A 109 -23.20 -38.20 13.38
N ILE A 110 -21.94 -38.20 12.92
CA ILE A 110 -21.52 -37.37 11.79
C ILE A 110 -22.07 -37.93 10.46
N MET A 111 -22.03 -39.25 10.25
CA MET A 111 -22.55 -39.87 9.02
C MET A 111 -24.06 -39.75 8.88
N ASP A 112 -24.80 -39.86 9.98
CA ASP A 112 -26.25 -39.67 10.01
C ASP A 112 -26.64 -38.21 9.77
N TYR A 113 -25.71 -37.27 9.96
CA TYR A 113 -25.91 -35.84 9.74
C TYR A 113 -25.76 -35.40 8.28
N ILE A 114 -24.88 -36.06 7.53
CA ILE A 114 -24.63 -35.77 6.10
C ILE A 114 -25.91 -35.77 5.25
N PRO A 115 -26.77 -36.81 5.29
CA PRO A 115 -28.00 -36.83 4.49
C PRO A 115 -29.00 -35.74 4.93
N ASN A 116 -28.98 -35.33 6.20
CA ASN A 116 -29.80 -34.20 6.67
C ASN A 116 -29.34 -32.86 6.09
N LEU A 117 -28.03 -32.70 5.85
CA LEU A 117 -27.46 -31.53 5.17
C LEU A 117 -27.79 -31.52 3.67
N ASP A 118 -27.80 -32.67 3.01
CA ASP A 118 -28.21 -32.79 1.60
C ASP A 118 -29.69 -32.39 1.40
N ASN A 119 -30.56 -32.80 2.33
CA ASN A 119 -31.98 -32.44 2.33
C ASN A 119 -32.25 -30.94 2.47
N LEU A 120 -31.28 -30.14 2.95
CA LEU A 120 -31.39 -28.68 3.01
C LEU A 120 -31.17 -28.01 1.63
N LEU A 121 -30.52 -28.70 0.69
CA LEU A 121 -30.14 -28.21 -0.64
C LEU A 121 -31.04 -28.74 -1.78
N ALA A 122 -32.13 -29.46 -1.46
CA ALA A 122 -32.97 -30.18 -2.42
C ALA A 122 -33.52 -29.32 -3.58
N ASP A 123 -33.84 -29.95 -4.71
CA ASP A 123 -34.29 -29.27 -5.95
C ASP A 123 -35.73 -28.70 -5.87
N PRO A 124 -36.00 -27.60 -6.60
CA PRO A 124 -37.22 -26.78 -6.47
C PRO A 124 -38.53 -27.43 -6.92
N THR A 125 -38.53 -28.69 -7.37
CA THR A 125 -39.69 -29.31 -8.02
C THR A 125 -40.55 -30.19 -7.13
N ALA A 126 -40.11 -30.60 -5.92
CA ALA A 126 -40.91 -31.45 -5.03
C ALA A 126 -40.98 -30.98 -3.56
N THR A 127 -40.01 -30.20 -3.09
CA THR A 127 -40.00 -29.62 -1.74
C THR A 127 -39.40 -28.23 -1.79
N PRO A 128 -39.94 -27.22 -1.08
CA PRO A 128 -39.32 -25.90 -1.05
C PRO A 128 -37.93 -26.00 -0.42
N ALA A 129 -36.89 -25.81 -1.23
CA ALA A 129 -35.51 -25.76 -0.78
C ALA A 129 -35.36 -24.60 0.21
N VAL A 130 -34.91 -24.89 1.44
CA VAL A 130 -34.73 -23.87 2.48
C VAL A 130 -33.55 -22.95 2.13
N LEU A 131 -32.57 -23.48 1.41
CA LEU A 131 -31.37 -22.81 0.94
C LEU A 131 -31.23 -22.94 -0.58
N HIS A 132 -31.09 -21.81 -1.26
CA HIS A 132 -30.78 -21.82 -2.69
C HIS A 132 -29.32 -22.24 -2.92
N LYS A 133 -29.08 -23.13 -3.89
CA LYS A 133 -27.75 -23.71 -4.20
C LYS A 133 -26.68 -22.66 -4.56
N SER A 134 -27.06 -21.49 -5.07
CA SER A 134 -26.14 -20.38 -5.40
C SER A 134 -25.97 -19.33 -4.28
N SER A 135 -26.69 -19.46 -3.16
CA SER A 135 -26.52 -18.56 -2.02
C SER A 135 -25.17 -18.78 -1.33
N VAL A 136 -24.65 -17.78 -0.62
CA VAL A 136 -23.35 -17.89 0.11
C VAL A 136 -23.35 -19.06 1.09
N LEU A 137 -24.45 -19.24 1.84
CA LEU A 137 -24.66 -20.38 2.74
C LEU A 137 -24.78 -21.71 1.97
N GLY A 138 -25.49 -21.73 0.84
CA GLY A 138 -25.61 -22.91 -0.02
C GLY A 138 -24.26 -23.36 -0.61
N LEU A 139 -23.44 -22.40 -1.06
CA LEU A 139 -22.07 -22.65 -1.52
C LEU A 139 -21.18 -23.19 -0.41
N PHE A 140 -21.32 -22.67 0.81
CA PHE A 140 -20.59 -23.20 1.98
C PHE A 140 -20.99 -24.65 2.29
N VAL A 141 -22.28 -24.94 2.42
CA VAL A 141 -22.78 -26.30 2.71
C VAL A 141 -22.34 -27.28 1.61
N ARG A 142 -22.48 -26.91 0.32
CA ARG A 142 -22.04 -27.75 -0.80
C ARG A 142 -20.53 -28.02 -0.79
N ARG A 143 -19.71 -27.03 -0.44
CA ARG A 143 -18.25 -27.21 -0.33
C ARG A 143 -17.89 -28.15 0.82
N MET A 144 -18.57 -28.03 1.96
CA MET A 144 -18.34 -28.89 3.11
C MET A 144 -18.80 -30.33 2.85
N LEU A 145 -19.94 -30.53 2.19
CA LEU A 145 -20.40 -31.85 1.76
C LEU A 145 -19.38 -32.51 0.83
N LEU A 146 -18.92 -31.80 -0.21
CA LEU A 146 -17.87 -32.30 -1.10
C LEU A 146 -16.55 -32.60 -0.37
N ALA A 147 -16.23 -31.89 0.70
CA ALA A 147 -15.05 -32.15 1.51
C ALA A 147 -15.25 -33.38 2.42
N LEU A 148 -16.45 -33.56 3.00
CA LEU A 148 -16.83 -34.72 3.79
C LEU A 148 -16.87 -36.00 2.95
N ASP A 149 -17.44 -35.95 1.73
CA ASP A 149 -17.49 -37.09 0.80
C ASP A 149 -16.11 -37.58 0.36
N LYS A 150 -15.12 -36.69 0.35
CA LYS A 150 -13.73 -37.00 0.01
C LYS A 150 -12.94 -37.60 1.17
N LEU A 151 -13.48 -37.62 2.39
CA LEU A 151 -12.80 -38.18 3.54
C LEU A 151 -12.98 -39.71 3.58
N ASN A 152 -11.86 -40.43 3.60
CA ASN A 152 -11.87 -41.85 3.92
C ASN A 152 -12.26 -42.05 5.40
N PHE A 153 -12.65 -43.27 5.79
CA PHE A 153 -13.01 -43.60 7.17
C PHE A 153 -11.95 -43.15 8.21
N SER A 154 -10.66 -43.30 7.90
CA SER A 154 -9.57 -42.80 8.75
C SER A 154 -9.53 -41.27 8.89
N GLY A 155 -9.92 -40.54 7.85
CA GLY A 155 -10.10 -39.09 7.87
C GLY A 155 -11.31 -38.67 8.70
N LEU A 156 -12.41 -39.43 8.62
CA LEU A 156 -13.62 -39.20 9.40
C LEU A 156 -13.39 -39.44 10.90
N VAL A 157 -12.64 -40.47 11.27
CA VAL A 157 -12.22 -40.72 12.67
C VAL A 157 -11.36 -39.57 13.20
N LYS A 158 -10.42 -39.06 12.39
CA LYS A 158 -9.60 -37.88 12.75
C LYS A 158 -10.45 -36.63 12.90
N LEU A 159 -11.45 -36.43 12.04
CA LEU A 159 -12.40 -35.33 12.15
C LEU A 159 -13.20 -35.41 13.45
N HIS A 160 -13.71 -36.59 13.80
CA HIS A 160 -14.42 -36.80 15.05
C HIS A 160 -13.53 -36.55 16.27
N GLN A 161 -12.27 -37.01 16.25
CA GLN A 161 -11.30 -36.72 17.32
C GLN A 161 -10.98 -35.23 17.43
N SER A 162 -10.88 -34.52 16.29
CA SER A 162 -10.70 -33.07 16.26
C SER A 162 -11.93 -32.33 16.80
N PHE A 163 -13.14 -32.79 16.47
CA PHE A 163 -14.39 -32.25 17.01
C PHE A 163 -14.54 -32.50 18.50
N ARG A 164 -14.17 -33.69 18.98
CA ARG A 164 -14.14 -34.02 20.41
C ARG A 164 -13.18 -33.11 21.17
N SER A 165 -11.98 -32.94 20.66
CA SER A 165 -10.98 -32.02 21.22
C SER A 165 -11.48 -30.58 21.22
N TYR A 166 -12.23 -30.18 20.19
CA TYR A 166 -12.85 -28.85 20.09
C TYR A 166 -14.00 -28.63 21.09
N TYR A 167 -14.79 -29.67 21.36
CA TYR A 167 -15.88 -29.63 22.34
C TYR A 167 -15.36 -29.65 23.79
N ASP A 168 -14.30 -30.43 24.05
CA ASP A 168 -13.70 -30.58 25.37
C ASP A 168 -12.73 -29.42 25.72
N ALA A 169 -12.10 -28.77 24.74
CA ALA A 169 -11.18 -27.66 24.96
C ALA A 169 -11.92 -26.32 25.12
N GLU A 170 -12.32 -25.98 26.35
CA GLU A 170 -12.81 -24.65 26.70
C GLU A 170 -11.71 -23.54 26.72
N GLY A 171 -10.54 -23.72 26.08
CA GLY A 171 -9.54 -22.63 26.12
C GLY A 171 -8.19 -22.77 25.42
N ASN A 172 -7.87 -23.86 24.70
CA ASN A 172 -6.61 -23.89 23.96
C ASN A 172 -6.71 -24.75 22.70
N GLY A 173 -7.35 -24.20 21.66
CA GLY A 173 -7.33 -24.79 20.33
C GLY A 173 -6.09 -24.30 19.59
N ASP A 174 -5.17 -25.19 19.25
CA ASP A 174 -4.26 -24.99 18.12
C ASP A 174 -5.14 -24.88 16.84
N SER A 175 -5.68 -23.68 16.62
CA SER A 175 -6.53 -23.35 15.48
C SER A 175 -5.65 -23.35 14.24
N LYS A 176 -5.49 -24.51 13.60
CA LYS A 176 -4.84 -24.59 12.29
C LYS A 176 -5.70 -23.83 11.30
N ALA A 177 -5.28 -22.60 10.97
CA ALA A 177 -5.98 -21.78 9.99
C ALA A 177 -6.12 -22.55 8.67
N THR A 178 -7.35 -22.58 8.15
CA THR A 178 -7.61 -23.15 6.83
C THR A 178 -6.85 -22.34 5.78
N GLN A 179 -6.42 -22.98 4.68
CA GLN A 179 -5.75 -22.29 3.57
C GLN A 179 -6.47 -21.00 3.12
N ARG A 180 -7.80 -21.02 2.93
CA ARG A 180 -8.56 -19.79 2.59
C ARG A 180 -8.56 -18.71 3.67
N GLN A 181 -8.56 -19.10 4.94
CA GLN A 181 -8.49 -18.14 6.05
C GLN A 181 -7.09 -17.51 6.11
N ALA A 182 -6.04 -18.32 5.86
CA ALA A 182 -4.68 -17.83 5.70
C ALA A 182 -4.58 -16.88 4.51
N ASP A 183 -5.10 -17.25 3.33
CA ASP A 183 -5.09 -16.40 2.13
C ASP A 183 -5.83 -15.08 2.35
N LEU A 184 -7.00 -15.12 3.00
CA LEU A 184 -7.78 -13.92 3.33
C LEU A 184 -7.03 -13.03 4.32
N PHE A 185 -6.44 -13.61 5.37
CA PHE A 185 -5.62 -12.87 6.32
C PHE A 185 -4.41 -12.22 5.62
N LEU A 186 -3.70 -12.95 4.77
CA LEU A 186 -2.56 -12.43 4.01
C LEU A 186 -2.99 -11.30 3.08
N ALA A 187 -4.06 -11.49 2.31
CA ALA A 187 -4.59 -10.45 1.43
C ALA A 187 -5.01 -9.20 2.22
N GLN A 188 -5.68 -9.39 3.36
CA GLN A 188 -6.06 -8.29 4.24
C GLN A 188 -4.82 -7.55 4.77
N GLN A 189 -3.80 -8.27 5.24
CA GLN A 189 -2.57 -7.64 5.71
C GLN A 189 -1.85 -6.86 4.59
N VAL A 190 -1.78 -7.40 3.37
CA VAL A 190 -1.19 -6.68 2.22
C VAL A 190 -1.97 -5.40 1.93
N THR A 191 -3.31 -5.44 1.93
CA THR A 191 -4.12 -4.23 1.73
C THR A 191 -3.91 -3.22 2.85
N LEU A 192 -3.83 -3.65 4.11
CA LEU A 192 -3.55 -2.77 5.24
C LEU A 192 -2.15 -2.15 5.13
N MET A 193 -1.13 -2.92 4.76
CA MET A 193 0.22 -2.40 4.56
C MET A 193 0.29 -1.32 3.46
N GLN A 194 -0.50 -1.46 2.40
CA GLN A 194 -0.55 -0.47 1.30
C GLN A 194 -1.37 0.77 1.64
N VAL A 195 -2.46 0.60 2.40
CA VAL A 195 -3.43 1.66 2.70
C VAL A 195 -3.07 2.42 3.97
N ASN A 196 -2.67 1.72 5.03
CA ASN A 196 -2.34 2.29 6.34
C ASN A 196 -1.43 1.36 7.16
N GLU A 197 -0.13 1.65 7.16
CA GLU A 197 0.89 0.87 7.87
C GLU A 197 0.65 0.75 9.38
N LYS A 198 -0.02 1.72 10.01
CA LYS A 198 -0.33 1.68 11.45
C LYS A 198 -1.47 0.72 11.77
N ALA A 199 -2.40 0.52 10.84
CA ALA A 199 -3.50 -0.43 11.01
C ALA A 199 -3.06 -1.88 10.73
N ALA A 200 -1.95 -2.07 10.02
CA ALA A 200 -1.32 -3.36 9.84
C ALA A 200 -0.66 -3.85 11.15
N LEU A 201 -0.44 -5.16 11.25
CA LEU A 201 0.30 -5.73 12.37
C LEU A 201 1.75 -5.21 12.37
N PRO A 202 2.34 -4.90 13.55
CA PRO A 202 3.74 -4.52 13.62
C PRO A 202 4.66 -5.58 12.98
N PRO A 203 5.74 -5.19 12.29
CA PRO A 203 6.63 -6.11 11.58
C PRO A 203 7.07 -7.36 12.37
N PRO A 204 7.48 -7.27 13.66
CA PRO A 204 7.89 -8.47 14.41
C PRO A 204 6.72 -9.41 14.71
N GLN A 205 5.55 -8.87 15.01
CA GLN A 205 4.34 -9.66 15.30
C GLN A 205 3.81 -10.32 14.02
N LEU A 206 3.86 -9.59 12.90
CA LEU A 206 3.50 -10.14 11.59
C LEU A 206 4.44 -11.29 11.22
N GLN A 207 5.75 -11.13 11.38
CA GLN A 207 6.73 -12.19 11.10
C GLN A 207 6.51 -13.43 11.99
N GLN A 208 6.13 -13.25 13.24
CA GLN A 208 5.77 -14.37 14.12
C GLN A 208 4.55 -15.13 13.59
N LYS A 209 3.47 -14.43 13.27
CA LYS A 209 2.26 -15.06 12.71
C LYS A 209 2.53 -15.75 11.37
N LEU A 210 3.36 -15.16 10.51
CA LEU A 210 3.75 -15.78 9.25
C LEU A 210 4.53 -17.09 9.47
N ARG A 211 5.43 -17.13 10.46
CA ARG A 211 6.14 -18.38 10.83
C ARG A 211 5.19 -19.45 11.35
N GLU A 212 4.20 -19.08 12.16
CA GLU A 212 3.16 -20.00 12.64
C GLU A 212 2.33 -20.56 11.46
N LEU A 213 1.93 -19.69 10.52
CA LEU A 213 1.19 -20.10 9.31
C LEU A 213 2.00 -21.04 8.40
N VAL A 214 3.28 -20.74 8.18
CA VAL A 214 4.18 -21.60 7.38
C VAL A 214 4.47 -22.91 8.09
N GLY A 215 4.61 -22.90 9.42
CA GLY A 215 4.78 -24.11 10.23
C GLY A 215 3.57 -25.05 10.15
N GLY A 216 2.36 -24.47 10.06
CA GLY A 216 1.12 -25.23 9.84
C GLY A 216 0.97 -25.76 8.40
N ASN A 217 1.35 -24.94 7.40
CA ASN A 217 1.18 -25.22 5.98
C ASN A 217 2.42 -24.80 5.16
N PRO A 218 3.43 -25.68 4.96
CA PRO A 218 4.65 -25.32 4.24
C PRO A 218 4.46 -25.04 2.75
N ALA A 219 3.31 -25.42 2.17
CA ALA A 219 2.93 -25.16 0.78
C ALA A 219 2.35 -23.75 0.55
N LEU A 220 2.18 -22.92 1.59
CA LEU A 220 1.66 -21.57 1.47
C LEU A 220 2.76 -20.61 0.95
N THR A 221 2.85 -20.46 -0.37
CA THR A 221 3.81 -19.57 -1.05
C THR A 221 3.55 -18.10 -0.69
N GLU A 222 2.29 -17.69 -0.64
CA GLU A 222 1.87 -16.31 -0.38
C GLU A 222 2.38 -15.75 0.96
N ALA A 223 2.55 -16.60 1.97
CA ALA A 223 3.13 -16.18 3.25
C ALA A 223 4.58 -15.71 3.12
N HIS A 224 5.37 -16.31 2.22
CA HIS A 224 6.74 -15.88 1.92
C HIS A 224 6.76 -14.55 1.18
N TYR A 225 5.77 -14.30 0.30
CA TYR A 225 5.64 -13.00 -0.35
C TYR A 225 5.28 -11.89 0.64
N VAL A 226 4.38 -12.15 1.59
CA VAL A 226 4.07 -11.18 2.65
C VAL A 226 5.27 -10.99 3.58
N SER A 227 6.05 -12.04 3.87
CA SER A 227 7.33 -11.94 4.59
C SER A 227 8.31 -11.03 3.85
N PHE A 228 8.40 -11.16 2.52
CA PHE A 228 9.20 -10.27 1.67
C PHE A 228 8.74 -8.81 1.78
N LEU A 229 7.43 -8.53 1.67
CA LEU A 229 6.89 -7.17 1.82
C LEU A 229 7.14 -6.60 3.22
N ASN A 230 7.06 -7.44 4.26
CA ASN A 230 7.35 -7.08 5.63
C ASN A 230 8.83 -6.67 5.81
N CYS A 231 9.76 -7.52 5.33
CA CYS A 231 11.20 -7.22 5.34
C CYS A 231 11.51 -5.94 4.54
N LEU A 232 10.83 -5.74 3.42
CA LEU A 232 10.97 -4.54 2.59
C LEU A 232 10.54 -3.28 3.35
N SER A 233 9.47 -3.32 4.14
CA SER A 233 9.01 -2.18 4.94
C SER A 233 10.02 -1.74 6.00
N VAL A 234 10.80 -2.68 6.53
CA VAL A 234 11.85 -2.43 7.55
C VAL A 234 13.23 -2.19 6.92
N LYS A 235 13.34 -2.26 5.58
CA LYS A 235 14.61 -2.21 4.83
C LYS A 235 15.60 -3.29 5.24
N GLU A 236 15.11 -4.51 5.52
CA GLU A 236 15.96 -5.66 5.78
C GLU A 236 16.30 -6.40 4.47
N TYR A 237 17.56 -6.29 4.03
CA TYR A 237 17.97 -6.84 2.72
C TYR A 237 17.96 -8.37 2.67
N PHE A 238 18.70 -9.02 3.59
CA PHE A 238 18.92 -10.47 3.53
C PHE A 238 17.62 -11.26 3.69
N GLY A 239 16.78 -10.89 4.66
CA GLY A 239 15.47 -11.49 4.86
C GLY A 239 14.52 -11.30 3.66
N ALA A 240 14.59 -10.15 3.00
CA ALA A 240 13.79 -9.89 1.79
C ALA A 240 14.24 -10.77 0.62
N VAL A 241 15.54 -10.84 0.31
CA VAL A 241 16.07 -11.69 -0.76
C VAL A 241 15.71 -13.16 -0.54
N GLU A 242 15.88 -13.65 0.69
CA GLU A 242 15.58 -15.03 1.02
C GLU A 242 14.09 -15.34 0.88
N SER A 243 13.23 -14.49 1.45
CA SER A 243 11.77 -14.66 1.37
C SER A 243 11.27 -14.63 -0.09
N LEU A 244 11.84 -13.74 -0.91
CA LEU A 244 11.50 -13.61 -2.33
C LEU A 244 11.88 -14.87 -3.11
N ARG A 245 13.10 -15.38 -2.91
CA ARG A 245 13.56 -16.62 -3.51
C ARG A 245 12.69 -17.81 -3.09
N GLN A 246 12.39 -17.93 -1.79
CA GLN A 246 11.51 -18.99 -1.28
C GLN A 246 10.10 -18.94 -1.89
N HIS A 247 9.55 -17.75 -2.14
CA HIS A 247 8.27 -17.60 -2.84
C HIS A 247 8.33 -18.12 -4.28
N PHE A 248 9.29 -17.66 -5.09
CA PHE A 248 9.36 -18.02 -6.51
C PHE A 248 9.82 -19.46 -6.75
N ASP A 249 10.76 -19.98 -5.96
CA ASP A 249 11.23 -21.38 -6.07
C ASP A 249 10.10 -22.37 -5.79
N ARG A 250 9.29 -22.11 -4.75
CA ARG A 250 8.17 -22.98 -4.37
C ARG A 250 6.98 -22.88 -5.32
N THR A 251 6.82 -21.75 -5.98
CA THR A 251 5.78 -21.56 -7.01
C THR A 251 6.19 -22.23 -8.33
N SER A 252 7.49 -22.40 -8.59
CA SER A 252 8.06 -23.13 -9.73
C SER A 252 8.07 -24.66 -9.51
N ALA A 253 8.16 -25.12 -8.26
CA ALA A 253 8.13 -26.54 -7.94
C ALA A 253 6.75 -27.17 -8.25
N PRO A 254 6.64 -28.16 -9.15
CA PRO A 254 5.39 -28.86 -9.38
C PRO A 254 4.99 -29.65 -8.13
N ASP A 255 3.70 -29.62 -7.76
CA ASP A 255 3.13 -30.41 -6.66
C ASP A 255 3.56 -31.88 -6.79
N ALA A 256 4.40 -32.36 -5.86
CA ALA A 256 4.89 -33.75 -5.80
C ALA A 256 3.77 -34.81 -5.64
N SER A 257 2.51 -34.38 -5.42
CA SER A 257 1.33 -35.25 -5.43
C SER A 257 0.73 -35.49 -6.82
N SER A 258 1.17 -34.75 -7.84
CA SER A 258 0.84 -35.07 -9.24
C SER A 258 1.80 -36.16 -9.71
N LYS A 259 1.30 -37.39 -9.88
CA LYS A 259 2.08 -38.46 -10.51
C LYS A 259 2.65 -37.93 -11.83
N PRO A 260 3.93 -38.22 -12.17
CA PRO A 260 4.48 -37.85 -13.46
C PRO A 260 3.79 -38.69 -14.53
N GLY A 261 2.70 -38.17 -15.09
CA GLY A 261 2.09 -38.71 -16.30
C GLY A 261 2.94 -38.34 -17.52
N PRO A 262 2.93 -39.11 -18.62
CA PRO A 262 3.75 -38.88 -19.81
C PRO A 262 3.37 -37.63 -20.64
N MET A 263 2.74 -36.63 -20.03
CA MET A 263 2.24 -35.41 -20.67
C MET A 263 2.29 -34.23 -19.67
N ALA A 264 3.47 -33.93 -19.12
CA ALA A 264 3.74 -32.57 -18.62
C ALA A 264 3.93 -31.67 -19.83
N THR A 265 2.81 -31.28 -20.46
CA THR A 265 2.76 -30.49 -21.69
C THR A 265 3.13 -29.02 -21.41
N ALA A 266 3.55 -28.32 -22.46
CA ALA A 266 4.14 -26.97 -22.54
C ALA A 266 3.60 -25.84 -21.61
N ALA A 267 2.43 -26.00 -21.00
CA ALA A 267 1.87 -25.04 -20.04
C ALA A 267 2.69 -24.91 -18.73
N SER A 268 3.35 -25.99 -18.29
CA SER A 268 4.19 -25.95 -17.09
C SER A 268 5.50 -25.19 -17.29
N SER A 269 6.07 -25.22 -18.51
CA SER A 269 7.24 -24.43 -18.88
C SER A 269 6.94 -22.94 -19.03
N GLU A 270 5.76 -22.57 -19.56
CA GLU A 270 5.34 -21.15 -19.64
C GLU A 270 5.09 -20.54 -18.26
N ASP A 271 4.47 -21.28 -17.33
CA ASP A 271 4.28 -20.86 -15.93
C ASP A 271 5.62 -20.64 -15.21
N SER A 272 6.60 -21.54 -15.43
CA SER A 272 7.94 -21.37 -14.86
C SER A 272 8.69 -20.18 -15.47
N GLY A 273 8.58 -19.98 -16.79
CA GLY A 273 9.14 -18.81 -17.47
C GLY A 273 8.47 -17.50 -17.02
N ARG A 274 7.17 -17.52 -16.69
CA ARG A 274 6.47 -16.39 -16.09
C ARG A 274 7.01 -16.07 -14.69
N ASN A 275 7.17 -17.08 -13.84
CA ASN A 275 7.68 -16.87 -12.48
C ASN A 275 9.10 -16.29 -12.47
N LEU A 276 9.97 -16.74 -13.37
CA LEU A 276 11.34 -16.20 -13.52
C LEU A 276 11.34 -14.71 -13.91
N ARG A 277 10.46 -14.31 -14.84
CA ARG A 277 10.30 -12.90 -15.24
C ARG A 277 9.86 -12.01 -14.08
N TYR A 278 8.86 -12.46 -13.31
CA TYR A 278 8.44 -11.71 -12.13
C TYR A 278 9.50 -11.74 -11.02
N ALA A 279 10.25 -12.84 -10.86
CA ALA A 279 11.34 -12.90 -9.88
C ALA A 279 12.43 -11.87 -10.16
N SER A 280 12.90 -11.77 -11.41
CA SER A 280 13.91 -10.78 -11.79
C SER A 280 13.40 -9.35 -11.67
N LEU A 281 12.12 -9.10 -12.01
CA LEU A 281 11.50 -7.78 -11.81
C LEU A 281 11.41 -7.41 -10.33
N HIS A 282 10.93 -8.31 -9.46
CA HIS A 282 10.81 -8.02 -8.02
C HIS A 282 12.19 -7.87 -7.36
N LEU A 283 13.21 -8.58 -7.85
CA LEU A 283 14.59 -8.38 -7.43
C LEU A 283 15.09 -6.98 -7.83
N ALA A 284 14.82 -6.53 -9.06
CA ALA A 284 15.14 -5.17 -9.48
C ALA A 284 14.43 -4.13 -8.61
N MET A 285 13.15 -4.35 -8.28
CA MET A 285 12.38 -3.49 -7.38
C MET A 285 12.97 -3.45 -5.97
N LEU A 286 13.42 -4.59 -5.44
CA LEU A 286 14.09 -4.66 -4.14
C LEU A 286 15.38 -3.84 -4.15
N HIS A 287 16.25 -4.03 -5.14
CA HIS A 287 17.48 -3.24 -5.27
C HIS A 287 17.19 -1.75 -5.42
N ALA A 288 16.16 -1.36 -6.19
CA ALA A 288 15.73 0.02 -6.33
C ALA A 288 15.31 0.65 -4.99
N LYS A 289 14.59 -0.10 -4.13
CA LYS A 289 14.19 0.38 -2.80
C LYS A 289 15.35 0.57 -1.84
N MET A 290 16.41 -0.21 -2.01
CA MET A 290 17.60 -0.16 -1.16
C MET A 290 18.62 0.88 -1.63
N GLY A 291 18.39 1.52 -2.78
CA GLY A 291 19.33 2.48 -3.40
C GLY A 291 20.46 1.82 -4.20
N HIS A 292 20.34 0.53 -4.51
CA HIS A 292 21.31 -0.22 -5.32
C HIS A 292 20.98 -0.07 -6.83
N ASP A 293 21.22 1.13 -7.35
CA ASP A 293 20.80 1.54 -8.69
C ASP A 293 21.45 0.71 -9.82
N ALA A 294 22.72 0.34 -9.67
CA ALA A 294 23.45 -0.43 -10.67
C ALA A 294 22.90 -1.86 -10.80
N GLU A 295 22.70 -2.52 -9.65
CA GLU A 295 22.13 -3.86 -9.55
C GLU A 295 20.67 -3.88 -9.98
N ALA A 296 19.88 -2.86 -9.61
CA ALA A 296 18.50 -2.72 -10.05
C ALA A 296 18.41 -2.65 -11.58
N ARG A 297 19.26 -1.85 -12.23
CA ARG A 297 19.34 -1.76 -13.69
C ARG A 297 19.81 -3.06 -14.34
N ALA A 298 20.72 -3.80 -13.70
CA ALA A 298 21.18 -5.08 -14.22
C ALA A 298 20.08 -6.15 -14.17
N ALA A 299 19.41 -6.29 -13.03
CA ALA A 299 18.27 -7.21 -12.86
C ALA A 299 17.09 -6.85 -13.77
N LEU A 300 16.84 -5.55 -13.98
CA LEU A 300 15.78 -5.12 -14.89
C LEU A 300 16.10 -5.42 -16.37
N ARG A 301 17.37 -5.29 -16.78
CA ARG A 301 17.81 -5.69 -18.13
C ARG A 301 17.57 -7.18 -18.37
N GLU A 302 17.88 -8.02 -17.37
CA GLU A 302 17.59 -9.45 -17.43
C GLU A 302 16.08 -9.74 -17.49
N ALA A 303 15.26 -9.03 -16.71
CA ALA A 303 13.80 -9.14 -16.80
C ALA A 303 13.28 -8.79 -18.20
N VAL A 304 13.83 -7.77 -18.84
CA VAL A 304 13.47 -7.36 -20.21
C VAL A 304 13.89 -8.40 -21.25
N THR A 305 15.10 -8.97 -21.14
CA THR A 305 15.54 -10.03 -22.07
C THR A 305 14.64 -11.26 -21.96
N LEU A 306 14.33 -11.70 -20.73
CA LEU A 306 13.41 -12.82 -20.50
C LEU A 306 11.99 -12.54 -21.03
N ALA A 307 11.53 -11.29 -20.97
CA ALA A 307 10.24 -10.89 -21.51
C ALA A 307 10.21 -10.90 -23.04
N GLN A 308 11.31 -10.47 -23.67
CA GLN A 308 11.47 -10.48 -25.12
C GLN A 308 11.53 -11.91 -25.67
N ASP A 309 12.26 -12.80 -24.98
CA ASP A 309 12.34 -14.22 -25.34
C ASP A 309 10.97 -14.90 -25.27
N ALA A 310 10.14 -14.52 -24.30
CA ALA A 310 8.77 -15.03 -24.12
C ALA A 310 7.70 -14.27 -24.95
N ASN A 311 8.09 -13.22 -25.69
CA ASN A 311 7.20 -12.32 -26.43
C ASN A 311 5.99 -11.76 -25.62
N ASP A 312 6.21 -11.45 -24.33
CA ASP A 312 5.16 -10.93 -23.46
C ASP A 312 5.15 -9.39 -23.42
N VAL A 313 4.26 -8.82 -24.22
CA VAL A 313 4.12 -7.37 -24.38
C VAL A 313 3.57 -6.69 -23.13
N VAL A 314 2.76 -7.39 -22.32
CA VAL A 314 2.14 -6.85 -21.10
C VAL A 314 3.18 -6.70 -20.00
N PHE A 315 3.98 -7.74 -19.77
CA PHE A 315 5.09 -7.68 -18.81
C PHE A 315 6.13 -6.64 -19.22
N LEU A 316 6.42 -6.53 -20.53
CA LEU A 316 7.36 -5.53 -21.04
C LEU A 316 6.96 -4.10 -20.66
N GLN A 317 5.65 -3.76 -20.65
CA GLN A 317 5.21 -2.44 -20.19
C GLN A 317 5.49 -2.20 -18.70
N HIS A 318 5.36 -3.24 -17.85
CA HIS A 318 5.70 -3.13 -16.44
C HIS A 318 7.21 -2.91 -16.25
N ALA A 319 8.04 -3.65 -17.00
CA ALA A 319 9.49 -3.49 -16.97
C ALA A 319 9.93 -2.09 -17.49
N LEU A 320 9.31 -1.60 -18.56
CA LEU A 320 9.56 -0.26 -19.09
C LEU A 320 9.15 0.84 -18.11
N ALA A 321 8.02 0.68 -17.40
CA ALA A 321 7.61 1.63 -16.37
C ALA A 321 8.64 1.72 -15.23
N TRP A 322 9.18 0.57 -14.80
CA TRP A 322 10.27 0.52 -13.83
C TRP A 322 11.59 1.09 -14.37
N HIS A 323 11.88 0.91 -15.66
CA HIS A 323 13.04 1.51 -16.30
C HIS A 323 12.97 3.04 -16.27
N CYS A 324 11.84 3.60 -16.72
CA CYS A 324 11.59 5.04 -16.68
C CYS A 324 11.67 5.60 -15.24
N ARG A 325 11.28 4.80 -14.25
CA ARG A 325 11.39 5.18 -12.83
C ARG A 325 12.85 5.22 -12.36
N LEU A 326 13.65 4.20 -12.68
CA LEU A 326 15.07 4.14 -12.30
C LEU A 326 15.90 5.24 -12.98
N ASP A 327 15.55 5.60 -14.21
CA ASP A 327 16.22 6.70 -14.91
C ASP A 327 15.86 8.08 -14.34
N GLY A 328 14.71 8.19 -13.67
CA GLY A 328 14.27 9.41 -13.00
C GLY A 328 14.27 10.62 -13.94
N ALA A 329 15.09 11.63 -13.62
CA ALA A 329 15.24 12.85 -14.40
C ALA A 329 16.06 12.68 -15.71
N ARG A 330 16.70 11.51 -15.90
CA ARG A 330 17.44 11.17 -17.13
C ARG A 330 16.54 10.58 -18.22
N CYS A 331 15.31 10.19 -17.86
CA CYS A 331 14.40 9.56 -18.80
C CYS A 331 13.96 10.57 -19.88
N PRO A 332 14.17 10.28 -21.18
CA PRO A 332 13.67 11.12 -22.25
C PRO A 332 12.14 11.20 -22.24
N GLU A 333 11.60 12.39 -22.47
CA GLU A 333 10.15 12.60 -22.53
C GLU A 333 9.48 11.71 -23.60
N ALA A 334 10.17 11.49 -24.73
CA ALA A 334 9.70 10.63 -25.82
C ALA A 334 9.47 9.18 -25.36
N GLN A 335 10.36 8.63 -24.53
CA GLN A 335 10.25 7.26 -24.02
C GLN A 335 9.05 7.12 -23.08
N LEU A 336 8.82 8.10 -22.22
CA LEU A 336 7.63 8.17 -21.36
C LEU A 336 6.34 8.24 -22.19
N ARG A 337 6.30 9.13 -23.20
CA ARG A 337 5.14 9.23 -24.10
C ARG A 337 4.82 7.91 -24.79
N CYS A 338 5.84 7.23 -25.34
CA CYS A 338 5.66 5.90 -25.95
C CYS A 338 5.17 4.84 -24.95
N SER A 339 5.65 4.87 -23.70
CA SER A 339 5.18 3.94 -22.67
C SER A 339 3.71 4.17 -22.31
N VAL A 340 3.28 5.43 -22.25
CA VAL A 340 1.88 5.79 -21.97
C VAL A 340 0.95 5.36 -23.10
N THR A 341 1.33 5.63 -24.36
CA THR A 341 0.50 5.23 -25.51
C THR A 341 0.34 3.72 -25.58
N ARG A 342 1.45 2.96 -25.46
CA ARG A 342 1.40 1.49 -25.46
C ARG A 342 0.63 0.91 -24.27
N ALA A 343 0.80 1.47 -23.06
CA ALA A 343 0.04 1.03 -21.90
C ALA A 343 -1.47 1.28 -22.07
N SER A 344 -1.83 2.37 -22.74
CA SER A 344 -3.24 2.72 -23.03
C SER A 344 -3.83 1.79 -24.09
N GLU A 345 -3.08 1.48 -25.14
CA GLU A 345 -3.45 0.50 -26.19
C GLU A 345 -3.67 -0.90 -25.62
N LEU A 346 -2.89 -1.30 -24.61
CA LEU A 346 -2.99 -2.60 -23.95
C LEU A 346 -4.03 -2.65 -22.81
N GLY A 347 -4.72 -1.54 -22.52
CA GLY A 347 -5.70 -1.47 -21.43
C GLY A 347 -5.10 -1.52 -20.02
N LEU A 348 -3.81 -1.23 -19.86
CA LEU A 348 -3.10 -1.22 -18.57
C LEU A 348 -3.27 0.14 -17.88
N CYS A 349 -4.49 0.43 -17.41
CA CYS A 349 -4.88 1.75 -16.90
C CYS A 349 -3.99 2.27 -15.76
N GLY A 350 -3.57 1.41 -14.81
CA GLY A 350 -2.70 1.81 -13.70
C GLY A 350 -1.32 2.28 -14.15
N ILE A 351 -0.69 1.54 -15.07
CA ILE A 351 0.61 1.91 -15.62
C ILE A 351 0.49 3.16 -16.49
N ALA A 352 -0.57 3.26 -17.30
CA ALA A 352 -0.84 4.46 -18.09
C ALA A 352 -1.00 5.69 -17.18
N SER A 353 -1.75 5.56 -16.08
CA SER A 353 -1.95 6.62 -15.09
C SER A 353 -0.64 7.04 -14.41
N LEU A 354 0.18 6.09 -13.96
CA LEU A 354 1.50 6.36 -13.39
C LEU A 354 2.46 6.97 -14.42
N GLY A 355 2.40 6.52 -15.67
CA GLY A 355 3.18 7.07 -16.78
C GLY A 355 2.81 8.52 -17.10
N ILE A 356 1.52 8.87 -17.09
CA ILE A 356 1.05 10.25 -17.23
C ILE A 356 1.52 11.12 -16.06
N GLN A 357 1.48 10.59 -14.84
CA GLN A 357 2.02 11.25 -13.64
C GLN A 357 3.54 11.50 -13.77
N ALA A 358 4.32 10.51 -14.24
CA ALA A 358 5.74 10.70 -14.48
C ALA A 358 6.02 11.72 -15.60
N LEU A 359 5.27 11.64 -16.70
CA LEU A 359 5.37 12.54 -17.85
C LEU A 359 5.08 14.00 -17.46
N THR A 360 4.04 14.23 -16.65
CA THR A 360 3.69 15.57 -16.17
C THR A 360 4.75 16.16 -15.26
N ARG A 361 5.40 15.35 -14.42
CA ARG A 361 6.56 15.79 -13.62
C ARG A 361 7.72 16.22 -14.51
N VAL A 362 8.12 15.38 -15.47
CA VAL A 362 9.23 15.69 -16.39
C VAL A 362 8.92 16.91 -17.25
N GLY A 363 7.69 17.02 -17.75
CA GLY A 363 7.23 18.19 -18.51
C GLY A 363 7.26 19.48 -17.68
N ALA A 364 6.81 19.43 -16.42
CA ALA A 364 6.87 20.58 -15.52
C ALA A 364 8.32 21.01 -15.23
N GLU A 365 9.23 20.06 -15.01
CA GLU A 365 10.66 20.34 -14.84
C GLU A 365 11.31 20.87 -16.12
N ALA A 366 10.84 20.47 -17.31
CA ALA A 366 11.30 20.99 -18.60
C ALA A 366 10.78 22.41 -18.91
N GLY A 367 9.82 22.93 -18.11
CA GLY A 367 9.25 24.27 -18.27
C GLY A 367 7.92 24.30 -19.02
N SER A 368 7.14 23.21 -19.02
CA SER A 368 5.78 23.24 -19.58
C SER A 368 4.88 24.22 -18.82
N PRO A 369 3.96 24.93 -19.50
CA PRO A 369 3.04 25.85 -18.84
C PRO A 369 2.07 25.10 -17.91
N PRO A 370 1.62 25.75 -16.81
CA PRO A 370 0.79 25.11 -15.80
C PRO A 370 -0.53 24.55 -16.35
N ALA A 371 -1.13 25.23 -17.34
CA ALA A 371 -2.35 24.77 -17.99
C ALA A 371 -2.16 23.40 -18.67
N ALA A 372 -1.07 23.22 -19.43
CA ALA A 372 -0.79 21.97 -20.13
C ALA A 372 -0.46 20.83 -19.14
N ALA A 373 0.35 21.11 -18.11
CA ALA A 373 0.70 20.12 -17.09
C ALA A 373 -0.54 19.63 -16.32
N LEU A 374 -1.45 20.54 -15.94
CA LEU A 374 -2.68 20.20 -15.24
C LEU A 374 -3.72 19.52 -16.13
N GLU A 375 -3.80 19.89 -17.42
CA GLU A 375 -4.65 19.19 -18.38
C GLU A 375 -4.21 17.72 -18.53
N LEU A 376 -2.90 17.47 -18.68
CA LEU A 376 -2.37 16.11 -18.75
C LEU A 376 -2.68 15.31 -17.47
N LEU A 377 -2.52 15.91 -16.27
CA LEU A 377 -2.93 15.25 -15.02
C LEU A 377 -4.43 14.98 -14.95
N SER A 378 -5.28 15.87 -15.48
CA SER A 378 -6.73 15.64 -15.50
C SER A 378 -7.13 14.39 -16.29
N ARG A 379 -6.37 14.05 -17.36
CA ARG A 379 -6.57 12.80 -18.12
C ARG A 379 -6.28 11.56 -17.26
N SER A 380 -5.25 11.62 -16.41
CA SER A 380 -4.94 10.55 -15.44
C SER A 380 -6.05 10.41 -14.38
N GLU A 381 -6.64 11.52 -13.92
CA GLU A 381 -7.79 11.46 -13.00
C GLU A 381 -8.99 10.76 -13.62
N VAL A 382 -9.34 11.11 -14.87
CA VAL A 382 -10.43 10.46 -15.59
C VAL A 382 -10.19 8.95 -15.69
N LEU A 383 -8.97 8.53 -16.01
CA LEU A 383 -8.61 7.11 -16.05
C LEU A 383 -8.76 6.43 -14.68
N ASN A 384 -8.33 7.08 -13.60
CA ASN A 384 -8.47 6.53 -12.25
C ASN A 384 -9.93 6.47 -11.78
N PHE A 385 -10.77 7.43 -12.19
CA PHE A 385 -12.21 7.39 -11.88
C PHE A 385 -12.95 6.32 -12.67
N GLN A 386 -12.56 6.09 -13.93
CA GLN A 386 -13.13 5.02 -14.76
C GLN A 386 -12.69 3.63 -14.30
N HIS A 387 -11.45 3.52 -13.82
CA HIS A 387 -10.84 2.28 -13.36
C HIS A 387 -10.29 2.45 -11.94
N PRO A 388 -11.12 2.30 -10.89
CA PRO A 388 -10.66 2.43 -9.51
C PRO A 388 -9.73 1.25 -9.16
N GLN A 389 -8.43 1.46 -9.38
CA GLN A 389 -7.37 0.52 -9.00
C GLN A 389 -6.83 0.93 -7.63
N GLY A 390 -7.57 0.58 -6.57
CA GLY A 390 -7.23 0.92 -5.19
C GLY A 390 -7.24 2.43 -4.88
N ASP A 391 -7.35 2.79 -3.60
CA ASP A 391 -7.46 4.20 -3.18
C ASP A 391 -6.15 4.99 -3.36
N THR A 392 -5.02 4.32 -3.60
CA THR A 392 -3.71 4.95 -3.75
C THR A 392 -3.60 5.80 -5.03
N GLY A 393 -4.26 5.40 -6.12
CA GLY A 393 -4.09 6.06 -7.43
C GLY A 393 -4.67 7.47 -7.49
N ILE A 394 -5.86 7.69 -6.89
CA ILE A 394 -6.46 9.03 -6.82
C ILE A 394 -5.62 9.92 -5.90
N GLY A 395 -5.20 9.37 -4.75
CA GLY A 395 -4.40 10.11 -3.79
C GLY A 395 -3.07 10.61 -4.36
N THR A 396 -2.36 9.79 -5.14
CA THR A 396 -1.08 10.21 -5.75
C THR A 396 -1.29 11.37 -6.72
N VAL A 397 -2.32 11.33 -7.57
CA VAL A 397 -2.60 12.42 -8.53
C VAL A 397 -2.93 13.73 -7.82
N THR A 398 -3.77 13.70 -6.79
CA THR A 398 -4.12 14.92 -6.03
C THR A 398 -2.91 15.49 -5.31
N SER A 399 -2.06 14.63 -4.72
CA SER A 399 -0.81 15.07 -4.10
C SER A 399 0.17 15.68 -5.11
N GLN A 400 0.22 15.13 -6.34
CA GLN A 400 1.05 15.67 -7.41
C GLN A 400 0.53 17.03 -7.89
N LYS A 401 -0.79 17.22 -7.98
CA LYS A 401 -1.36 18.55 -8.23
C LYS A 401 -0.94 19.56 -7.17
N ALA A 402 -0.99 19.18 -5.88
CA ALA A 402 -0.52 20.06 -4.80
C ALA A 402 0.97 20.41 -4.94
N ALA A 403 1.81 19.43 -5.30
CA ALA A 403 3.24 19.64 -5.57
C ALA A 403 3.49 20.56 -6.77
N LEU A 404 2.76 20.38 -7.89
CA LEU A 404 2.86 21.26 -9.06
C LEU A 404 2.44 22.70 -8.75
N TRP A 405 1.33 22.88 -8.02
CA TRP A 405 0.92 24.21 -7.59
C TRP A 405 1.97 24.88 -6.71
N THR A 406 2.63 24.12 -5.84
CA THR A 406 3.76 24.61 -5.03
C THR A 406 4.95 24.99 -5.92
N LEU A 407 5.31 24.16 -6.89
CA LEU A 407 6.39 24.40 -7.85
C LEU A 407 6.19 25.71 -8.63
N TYR A 408 4.98 25.91 -9.18
CA TYR A 408 4.63 27.12 -9.92
C TYR A 408 4.45 28.36 -9.02
N GLY A 409 4.43 28.19 -7.70
CA GLY A 409 4.37 29.28 -6.71
C GLY A 409 2.97 29.64 -6.20
N PHE A 410 1.94 28.84 -6.49
CA PHE A 410 0.55 29.08 -6.09
C PHE A 410 0.18 28.33 -4.80
N GLN A 411 0.70 28.78 -3.65
CA GLN A 411 0.55 28.08 -2.37
C GLN A 411 -0.90 27.85 -1.92
N ARG A 412 -1.81 28.81 -2.18
CA ARG A 412 -3.23 28.66 -1.78
C ARG A 412 -3.92 27.50 -2.49
N MET A 413 -3.60 27.30 -3.78
CA MET A 413 -4.13 26.18 -4.55
C MET A 413 -3.53 24.86 -4.08
N ALA A 414 -2.24 24.83 -3.76
CA ALA A 414 -1.60 23.65 -3.17
C ALA A 414 -2.27 23.24 -1.85
N ASN A 415 -2.56 24.21 -0.96
CA ASN A 415 -3.25 23.96 0.31
C ASN A 415 -4.67 23.42 0.10
N LEU A 416 -5.42 23.96 -0.87
CA LEU A 416 -6.76 23.48 -1.20
C LEU A 416 -6.73 22.03 -1.68
N GLN A 417 -5.75 21.67 -2.51
CA GLN A 417 -5.57 20.27 -2.96
C GLN A 417 -5.16 19.34 -1.81
N ALA A 418 -4.29 19.80 -0.91
CA ALA A 418 -3.91 19.04 0.29
C ALA A 418 -5.10 18.82 1.23
N GLN A 419 -5.93 19.83 1.45
CA GLN A 419 -7.17 19.71 2.23
C GLN A 419 -8.15 18.76 1.56
N LEU A 420 -8.35 18.87 0.24
CA LEU A 420 -9.22 17.98 -0.52
C LEU A 420 -8.77 16.52 -0.38
N LEU A 421 -7.47 16.24 -0.51
CA LEU A 421 -6.93 14.89 -0.36
C LEU A 421 -7.23 14.29 1.03
N LEU A 422 -7.03 15.07 2.09
CA LEU A 422 -7.29 14.61 3.47
C LEU A 422 -8.79 14.39 3.74
N GLN A 423 -9.68 15.12 3.05
CA GLN A 423 -11.13 14.92 3.15
C GLN A 423 -11.61 13.72 2.32
N LEU A 424 -11.05 13.52 1.12
CA LEU A 424 -11.35 12.37 0.28
C LEU A 424 -11.03 11.05 0.99
N GLY A 425 -9.89 10.99 1.68
CA GLY A 425 -9.54 9.82 2.49
C GLY A 425 -10.53 9.53 3.62
N ARG A 426 -11.26 10.54 4.13
CA ARG A 426 -12.25 10.34 5.20
C ARG A 426 -13.64 9.98 4.71
N ALA A 427 -13.97 10.34 3.47
CA ALA A 427 -15.31 10.18 2.91
C ALA A 427 -15.65 8.73 2.52
N ASP A 428 -14.65 7.88 2.29
CA ASP A 428 -14.83 6.57 1.65
C ASP A 428 -14.66 5.37 2.60
N GLN A 429 -15.22 5.47 3.81
CA GLN A 429 -15.08 4.44 4.86
C GLN A 429 -15.62 3.05 4.45
N LEU A 430 -16.49 3.00 3.43
CA LEU A 430 -17.08 1.75 2.92
C LEU A 430 -16.13 0.95 2.02
N ARG A 431 -15.18 1.62 1.33
CA ARG A 431 -14.23 0.94 0.44
C ARG A 431 -13.05 0.32 1.17
N THR A 432 -12.70 0.83 2.35
CA THR A 432 -11.53 0.41 3.13
C THR A 432 -11.86 -0.36 4.41
N ALA A 433 -13.06 -0.93 4.51
CA ALA A 433 -13.54 -1.62 5.71
C ALA A 433 -13.38 -0.78 7.01
N GLY A 434 -13.56 0.55 6.91
CA GLY A 434 -13.45 1.49 8.01
C GLY A 434 -12.04 2.06 8.28
N VAL A 435 -11.03 1.72 7.49
CA VAL A 435 -9.65 2.22 7.66
C VAL A 435 -9.41 3.46 6.79
N VAL A 436 -9.06 4.59 7.39
CA VAL A 436 -8.70 5.78 6.60
C VAL A 436 -7.38 5.53 5.85
N PRO A 437 -7.33 5.70 4.51
CA PRO A 437 -6.10 5.59 3.73
C PRO A 437 -5.11 6.67 4.15
N MET A 438 -3.98 6.23 4.71
CA MET A 438 -2.91 7.07 5.25
C MET A 438 -1.57 6.59 4.70
N GLY A 439 -1.31 6.88 3.42
CA GLY A 439 -0.03 6.62 2.75
C GLY A 439 0.84 7.88 2.54
N GLU A 440 1.88 7.76 1.72
CA GLU A 440 2.76 8.87 1.32
C GLU A 440 2.00 10.13 0.83
N PRO A 441 0.93 10.02 0.01
CA PRO A 441 0.18 11.20 -0.44
C PRO A 441 -0.41 12.03 0.72
N ALA A 442 -0.93 11.36 1.75
CA ALA A 442 -1.47 12.03 2.94
C ALA A 442 -0.35 12.69 3.76
N CYS A 443 0.81 12.03 3.87
CA CYS A 443 2.01 12.60 4.50
C CYS A 443 2.47 13.87 3.80
N LEU A 444 2.53 13.87 2.46
CA LEU A 444 2.92 15.04 1.67
C LEU A 444 1.90 16.19 1.79
N ALA A 445 0.61 15.87 1.85
CA ALA A 445 -0.43 16.88 2.11
C ALA A 445 -0.26 17.51 3.50
N LEU A 446 -0.06 16.71 4.55
CA LEU A 446 0.19 17.21 5.90
C LEU A 446 1.46 18.08 5.95
N ARG A 447 2.55 17.68 5.28
CA ARG A 447 3.76 18.48 5.12
C ARG A 447 3.46 19.83 4.45
N SER A 448 2.70 19.85 3.36
CA SER A 448 2.38 21.09 2.65
C SER A 448 1.55 22.06 3.51
N LEU A 449 0.63 21.52 4.33
CA LEU A 449 -0.18 22.32 5.26
C LEU A 449 0.65 22.85 6.44
N ALA A 450 1.51 22.02 7.05
CA ALA A 450 2.42 22.44 8.11
C ALA A 450 3.32 23.59 7.61
N TRP A 451 3.91 23.41 6.43
CA TRP A 451 4.76 24.43 5.81
C TRP A 451 3.99 25.73 5.56
N ALA A 452 2.77 25.65 5.03
CA ALA A 452 1.94 26.83 4.82
C ALA A 452 1.64 27.57 6.14
N LEU A 453 1.32 26.85 7.22
CA LEU A 453 1.07 27.47 8.54
C LEU A 453 2.32 28.18 9.07
N THR A 454 3.50 27.58 8.91
CA THR A 454 4.79 28.18 9.27
C THR A 454 5.03 29.48 8.50
N LEU A 455 4.76 29.50 7.18
CA LEU A 455 4.89 30.71 6.36
C LEU A 455 3.93 31.84 6.78
N HIS A 456 2.79 31.51 7.40
CA HIS A 456 1.84 32.50 7.94
C HIS A 456 2.17 32.91 9.39
N GLY A 457 3.29 32.44 9.96
CA GLY A 457 3.70 32.73 11.34
C GLY A 457 2.93 31.95 12.41
N ARG A 458 2.06 31.00 12.03
CA ARG A 458 1.27 30.16 12.95
C ARG A 458 2.07 28.93 13.38
N TYR A 459 3.17 29.14 14.11
CA TYR A 459 4.10 28.07 14.49
C TYR A 459 3.47 27.03 15.42
N ASN A 460 2.67 27.44 16.41
CA ASN A 460 2.01 26.52 17.35
C ASN A 460 1.09 25.52 16.62
N ASP A 461 0.29 26.02 15.67
CA ASP A 461 -0.60 25.16 14.89
C ASP A 461 0.18 24.20 14.00
N SER A 462 1.27 24.67 13.39
CA SER A 462 2.20 23.83 12.62
C SER A 462 2.79 22.70 13.46
N THR A 463 3.27 23.02 14.67
CA THR A 463 3.81 22.00 15.61
C THR A 463 2.74 21.00 16.02
N SER A 464 1.52 21.44 16.35
CA SER A 464 0.41 20.55 16.72
C SER A 464 0.02 19.61 15.58
N LEU A 465 0.05 20.09 14.33
CA LEU A 465 -0.25 19.30 13.14
C LEU A 465 0.85 18.27 12.86
N LEU A 466 2.11 18.62 13.07
CA LEU A 466 3.24 17.70 12.95
C LEU A 466 3.26 16.64 14.06
N ASP A 467 2.83 17.01 15.27
CA ASP A 467 2.67 16.07 16.37
C ASP A 467 1.56 15.06 16.06
N LEU A 468 0.42 15.54 15.56
CA LEU A 468 -0.62 14.67 15.01
C LEU A 468 -0.05 13.76 13.91
N ALA A 469 0.67 14.31 12.94
CA ALA A 469 1.28 13.51 11.86
C ALA A 469 2.20 12.41 12.40
N SER A 470 3.02 12.69 13.42
CA SER A 470 3.90 11.71 14.03
C SER A 470 3.17 10.60 14.79
N THR A 471 1.91 10.81 15.20
CA THR A 471 1.08 9.74 15.77
C THR A 471 0.43 8.87 14.69
N LEU A 472 0.29 9.38 13.46
CA LEU A 472 -0.40 8.68 12.37
C LEU A 472 0.52 7.68 11.65
N PHE A 473 1.82 7.96 11.59
CA PHE A 473 2.80 7.11 10.89
C PHE A 473 3.69 6.32 11.87
N PRO A 474 3.97 5.03 11.62
CA PRO A 474 4.92 4.26 12.42
C PRO A 474 6.36 4.80 12.33
N ALA A 475 7.16 4.59 13.38
CA ALA A 475 8.53 5.11 13.46
C ALA A 475 9.48 4.57 12.38
N TYR A 476 9.27 3.34 11.91
CA TYR A 476 10.06 2.70 10.85
C TYR A 476 9.65 3.12 9.43
N SER A 477 8.55 3.86 9.29
CA SER A 477 8.00 4.25 7.99
C SER A 477 8.88 5.29 7.29
N ALA A 478 9.01 5.20 5.97
CA ALA A 478 9.62 6.25 5.16
C ALA A 478 8.86 7.59 5.29
N CYS A 479 7.54 7.54 5.51
CA CYS A 479 6.73 8.74 5.74
C CYS A 479 7.15 9.49 7.02
N GLN A 480 7.61 8.77 8.05
CA GLN A 480 8.07 9.41 9.27
C GLN A 480 9.32 10.25 9.02
N ASN A 481 10.25 9.79 8.17
CA ASN A 481 11.41 10.59 7.77
C ASN A 481 10.98 11.91 7.12
N LEU A 482 9.97 11.89 6.24
CA LEU A 482 9.42 13.10 5.61
C LEU A 482 8.77 14.06 6.62
N VAL A 483 8.05 13.54 7.62
CA VAL A 483 7.47 14.34 8.71
C VAL A 483 8.58 14.95 9.57
N THR A 484 9.61 14.18 9.94
CA THR A 484 10.73 14.67 10.73
C THR A 484 11.51 15.76 9.99
N LEU A 485 11.74 15.59 8.68
CA LEU A 485 12.35 16.61 7.83
C LEU A 485 11.51 17.89 7.82
N CYS A 486 10.20 17.79 7.64
CA CYS A 486 9.31 18.96 7.66
C CYS A 486 9.31 19.66 9.04
N ARG A 487 9.37 18.89 10.14
CA ARG A 487 9.47 19.44 11.49
C ARG A 487 10.77 20.22 11.69
N LEU A 488 11.89 19.69 11.20
CA LEU A 488 13.18 20.38 11.26
C LEU A 488 13.17 21.67 10.44
N GLU A 489 12.64 21.64 9.21
CA GLU A 489 12.51 22.82 8.35
C GLU A 489 11.62 23.91 8.98
N CYS A 490 10.46 23.54 9.52
CA CYS A 490 9.56 24.50 10.16
C CYS A 490 10.19 25.11 11.42
N SER A 491 10.84 24.28 12.24
CA SER A 491 11.54 24.74 13.45
C SER A 491 12.74 25.62 13.11
N PHE A 492 13.42 25.34 11.99
CA PHE A 492 14.53 26.15 11.51
C PHE A 492 14.04 27.54 11.11
N HIS A 493 12.93 27.64 10.37
CA HIS A 493 12.31 28.93 10.05
C HIS A 493 11.87 29.69 11.29
N GLU A 494 11.24 29.03 12.27
CA GLU A 494 10.90 29.68 13.54
C GLU A 494 12.13 30.20 14.29
N ALA A 495 13.20 29.40 14.38
CA ALA A 495 14.43 29.79 15.06
C ALA A 495 15.14 30.95 14.35
N LEU A 496 15.11 30.97 13.00
CA LEU A 496 15.66 32.04 12.19
C LEU A 496 14.94 33.37 12.46
N HIS A 497 13.60 33.37 12.42
CA HIS A 497 12.80 34.57 12.72
C HIS A 497 12.96 35.06 14.17
N LYS A 498 13.20 34.15 15.12
CA LYS A 498 13.48 34.49 16.53
C LYS A 498 14.95 34.80 16.80
N THR A 499 15.83 34.79 15.80
CA THR A 499 17.28 35.04 15.91
C THR A 499 18.01 34.12 16.89
N LEU A 500 17.54 32.87 17.04
CA LEU A 500 18.15 31.86 17.92
C LEU A 500 19.24 31.06 17.16
N TRP A 501 20.40 31.67 16.97
CA TRP A 501 21.48 31.13 16.12
C TRP A 501 21.96 29.71 16.48
N PRO A 502 22.29 29.39 17.74
CA PRO A 502 22.83 28.06 18.07
C PRO A 502 21.81 26.95 17.80
N ARG A 503 20.52 27.25 18.02
CA ARG A 503 19.43 26.32 17.73
C ARG A 503 19.25 26.14 16.23
N ALA A 504 19.30 27.23 15.45
CA ALA A 504 19.16 27.17 14.00
C ALA A 504 20.32 26.40 13.35
N GLU A 505 21.55 26.52 13.85
CA GLU A 505 22.70 25.76 13.36
C GLU A 505 22.57 24.25 13.64
N GLY A 506 22.17 23.90 14.88
CA GLY A 506 21.85 22.52 15.22
C GLY A 506 20.76 21.92 14.32
N LEU A 507 19.70 22.68 14.03
CA LEU A 507 18.62 22.26 13.14
C LEU A 507 19.10 22.11 11.68
N ALA A 508 19.90 23.03 11.15
CA ALA A 508 20.45 22.93 9.81
C ALA A 508 21.35 21.68 9.65
N SER A 509 22.15 21.36 10.67
CA SER A 509 22.95 20.13 10.68
C SER A 509 22.07 18.87 10.68
N GLY A 510 20.94 18.90 11.40
CA GLY A 510 19.94 17.83 11.40
C GLY A 510 19.25 17.67 10.04
N ILE A 511 18.91 18.78 9.37
CA ILE A 511 18.35 18.74 8.00
C ILE A 511 19.36 18.11 7.05
N ARG A 512 20.65 18.45 7.16
CA ARG A 512 21.72 17.92 6.28
C ARG A 512 21.84 16.39 6.33
N ILE A 513 21.53 15.77 7.48
CA ILE A 513 21.54 14.30 7.62
C ILE A 513 20.46 13.65 6.76
N LEU A 514 19.27 14.27 6.69
CA LEU A 514 18.13 13.74 5.93
C LEU A 514 18.14 14.19 4.46
N ASN A 515 18.54 15.43 4.21
CA ASN A 515 18.70 16.01 2.88
C ASN A 515 19.91 16.94 2.87
N ARG A 516 20.99 16.48 2.24
CA ARG A 516 22.25 17.21 2.13
C ARG A 516 22.06 18.61 1.53
N PHE A 517 21.39 18.69 0.38
CA PHE A 517 21.26 19.93 -0.39
C PHE A 517 20.38 20.97 0.32
N GLU A 518 19.28 20.54 0.94
CA GLU A 518 18.43 21.46 1.69
C GLU A 518 19.12 21.93 2.99
N GLY A 519 19.91 21.06 3.63
CA GLY A 519 20.73 21.43 4.80
C GLY A 519 21.80 22.45 4.47
N ASP A 520 22.49 22.30 3.34
CA ASP A 520 23.49 23.25 2.86
C ASP A 520 22.84 24.62 2.53
N LEU A 521 21.65 24.63 1.90
CA LEU A 521 20.85 25.86 1.69
C LEU A 521 20.42 26.53 3.01
N CYS A 522 20.03 25.74 4.02
CA CYS A 522 19.69 26.28 5.33
C CYS A 522 20.92 26.90 6.02
N LYS A 523 22.10 26.28 5.88
CA LYS A 523 23.35 26.83 6.40
C LYS A 523 23.72 28.16 5.73
N VAL A 524 23.59 28.26 4.40
CA VAL A 524 23.76 29.52 3.66
C VAL A 524 22.85 30.61 4.22
N LYS A 525 21.55 30.32 4.36
CA LYS A 525 20.58 31.27 4.93
C LYS A 525 20.96 31.73 6.33
N LEU A 526 21.46 30.82 7.16
CA LEU A 526 21.90 31.13 8.50
C LEU A 526 23.13 32.05 8.51
N LEU A 527 24.12 31.80 7.64
CA LEU A 527 25.31 32.66 7.52
C LEU A 527 24.97 34.06 6.99
N LEU A 528 24.05 34.15 6.04
CA LEU A 528 23.51 35.43 5.56
C LEU A 528 22.93 36.25 6.72
N TRP A 529 22.07 35.65 7.55
CA TRP A 529 21.43 36.33 8.68
C TRP A 529 22.40 36.67 9.83
N GLN A 530 23.53 35.96 9.94
CA GLN A 530 24.60 36.28 10.88
C GLN A 530 25.57 37.36 10.38
N GLY A 531 25.55 37.69 9.08
CA GLY A 531 26.49 38.61 8.46
C GLY A 531 27.84 38.00 8.06
N HIS A 532 27.99 36.67 8.08
CA HIS A 532 29.20 35.98 7.61
C HIS A 532 29.15 35.81 6.08
N LEU A 533 29.22 36.92 5.35
CA LEU A 533 28.89 36.98 3.92
C LEU A 533 29.89 36.23 3.03
N ASN A 534 31.19 36.30 3.31
CA ASN A 534 32.21 35.63 2.49
C ASN A 534 32.07 34.10 2.52
N GLU A 535 31.90 33.54 3.73
CA GLU A 535 31.66 32.10 3.89
C GLU A 535 30.33 31.66 3.26
N ALA A 536 29.31 32.52 3.31
CA ALA A 536 28.03 32.27 2.65
C ALA A 536 28.17 32.24 1.13
N LEU A 537 28.92 33.17 0.52
CA LEU A 537 29.17 33.20 -0.92
C LEU A 537 29.92 31.95 -1.39
N ASP A 538 31.01 31.58 -0.70
CA ASP A 538 31.80 30.39 -1.04
C ASP A 538 30.92 29.13 -1.00
N LEU A 539 30.09 28.99 0.03
CA LEU A 539 29.16 27.86 0.14
C LEU A 539 28.10 27.89 -0.96
N VAL A 540 27.51 29.04 -1.29
CA VAL A 540 26.52 29.12 -2.38
C VAL A 540 27.13 28.77 -3.72
N ASP A 541 28.35 29.20 -4.00
CA ASP A 541 29.04 28.87 -5.24
C ASP A 541 29.36 27.37 -5.33
N THR A 542 29.73 26.73 -4.21
CA THR A 542 29.88 25.26 -4.18
C THR A 542 28.56 24.52 -4.41
N VAL A 543 27.43 25.08 -3.95
CA VAL A 543 26.09 24.52 -4.15
C VAL A 543 25.56 24.80 -5.58
N LEU A 544 25.94 25.92 -6.20
CA LEU A 544 25.57 26.21 -7.59
C LEU A 544 26.38 25.39 -8.60
N ALA A 545 27.63 25.06 -8.28
CA ALA A 545 28.52 24.21 -9.10
C ALA A 545 28.03 22.75 -9.28
N ILE A 546 26.84 22.41 -8.76
CA ILE A 546 26.16 21.13 -9.03
C ILE A 546 25.90 20.90 -10.54
N GLU A 547 25.97 21.93 -11.39
CA GLU A 547 25.82 21.79 -12.85
C GLU A 547 26.82 20.83 -13.51
N ASP A 548 28.07 20.76 -13.03
CA ASP A 548 29.10 19.85 -13.58
C ASP A 548 28.80 18.37 -13.31
N ILE A 549 27.79 18.08 -12.48
CA ILE A 549 27.40 16.72 -12.12
C ILE A 549 26.40 16.15 -13.14
N LYS A 550 25.74 16.98 -13.99
CA LYS A 550 24.85 16.48 -15.06
C LYS A 550 25.58 16.09 -16.35
N GLY A 551 26.87 16.34 -16.46
CA GLY A 551 27.67 16.03 -17.65
C GLY A 551 29.00 15.41 -17.29
N THR A 552 29.27 14.23 -17.86
CA THR A 552 30.52 13.45 -17.82
C THR A 552 30.71 12.49 -16.62
N GLY A 553 30.65 11.19 -16.94
CA GLY A 553 31.25 10.13 -16.15
C GLY A 553 30.29 9.31 -15.28
N ASP A 554 30.48 8.00 -15.32
CA ASP A 554 29.92 6.92 -14.49
C ASP A 554 30.22 7.06 -12.97
N GLY A 555 30.12 8.26 -12.41
CA GLY A 555 30.42 8.55 -11.00
C GLY A 555 29.17 8.79 -10.15
N ASP A 556 29.05 8.01 -9.08
CA ASP A 556 27.94 7.85 -8.12
C ASP A 556 27.39 9.11 -7.39
N ASN A 557 27.83 10.32 -7.71
CA ASN A 557 27.41 11.53 -6.96
C ASN A 557 26.17 12.25 -7.52
N THR A 558 25.61 11.74 -8.62
CA THR A 558 24.46 12.30 -9.35
C THR A 558 23.09 11.79 -8.88
N SER A 559 23.05 10.64 -8.19
CA SER A 559 21.82 9.86 -7.96
C SER A 559 20.96 10.38 -6.80
N ASN A 560 21.47 11.30 -5.98
CA ASN A 560 20.87 11.62 -4.68
C ASN A 560 20.16 12.98 -4.61
N PHE A 561 20.01 13.70 -5.73
CA PHE A 561 19.24 14.96 -5.71
C PHE A 561 17.74 14.66 -5.81
N GLU A 562 17.03 14.85 -4.69
CA GLU A 562 15.58 14.71 -4.62
C GLU A 562 14.89 16.08 -4.80
N GLY A 563 14.25 16.29 -5.94
CA GLY A 563 13.41 17.47 -6.19
C GLY A 563 13.55 18.06 -7.58
N SER A 564 12.96 19.24 -7.78
CA SER A 564 13.07 20.00 -9.02
C SER A 564 14.38 20.80 -9.03
N LEU A 565 15.30 20.45 -9.92
CA LEU A 565 16.58 21.16 -10.04
C LEU A 565 16.41 22.64 -10.42
N PRO A 566 15.53 23.02 -11.38
CA PRO A 566 15.27 24.42 -11.68
C PRO A 566 14.80 25.21 -10.45
N HIS A 567 13.89 24.64 -9.67
CA HIS A 567 13.41 25.29 -8.45
C HIS A 567 14.53 25.50 -7.42
N PHE A 568 15.38 24.49 -7.22
CA PHE A 568 16.52 24.57 -6.31
C PHE A 568 17.55 25.62 -6.76
N LYS A 569 17.92 25.64 -8.04
CA LYS A 569 18.83 26.66 -8.60
C LYS A 569 18.26 28.07 -8.47
N GLY A 570 16.98 28.25 -8.76
CA GLY A 570 16.31 29.55 -8.57
C GLY A 570 16.41 30.06 -7.14
N ARG A 571 16.29 29.18 -6.14
CA ARG A 571 16.52 29.52 -4.72
C ARG A 571 17.97 29.86 -4.41
N CYS A 572 18.94 29.17 -5.03
CA CYS A 572 20.37 29.47 -4.87
C CYS A 572 20.71 30.85 -5.45
N TYR A 573 20.22 31.16 -6.66
CA TYR A 573 20.40 32.48 -7.28
C TYR A 573 19.78 33.60 -6.46
N LEU A 574 18.60 33.37 -5.89
CA LEU A 574 17.95 34.30 -4.97
C LEU A 574 18.85 34.60 -3.77
N LEU A 575 19.36 33.56 -3.09
CA LEU A 575 20.25 33.72 -1.93
C LEU A 575 21.59 34.37 -2.31
N LYS A 576 22.18 34.01 -3.44
CA LYS A 576 23.42 34.63 -3.93
C LYS A 576 23.23 36.12 -4.14
N ALA A 577 22.12 36.52 -4.75
CA ALA A 577 21.80 37.93 -4.95
C ALA A 577 21.61 38.66 -3.61
N GLU A 578 20.87 38.07 -2.65
CA GLU A 578 20.71 38.64 -1.31
C GLU A 578 22.07 38.86 -0.61
N ILE A 579 22.97 37.88 -0.65
CA ILE A 579 24.31 38.00 -0.04
C ILE A 579 25.14 39.11 -0.71
N LEU A 580 25.09 39.22 -2.04
CA LEU A 580 25.82 40.26 -2.77
C LEU A 580 25.32 41.67 -2.46
N ILE A 581 24.01 41.84 -2.32
CA ILE A 581 23.39 43.12 -1.92
C ILE A 581 23.86 43.50 -0.51
N GLU A 582 23.73 42.59 0.47
CA GLU A 582 24.18 42.82 1.85
C GLU A 582 25.70 43.06 1.96
N SER A 583 26.49 42.51 1.02
CA SER A 583 27.93 42.75 0.95
C SER A 583 28.33 44.11 0.35
N SER A 584 27.36 44.98 0.06
CA SER A 584 27.56 46.28 -0.61
C SER A 584 28.13 46.16 -2.03
N GLN A 585 27.84 45.05 -2.74
CA GLN A 585 28.25 44.83 -4.14
C GLN A 585 27.02 44.63 -5.07
N PRO A 586 26.11 45.62 -5.16
CA PRO A 586 24.86 45.47 -5.93
C PRO A 586 25.09 45.27 -7.43
N VAL A 587 26.17 45.82 -7.99
CA VAL A 587 26.50 45.69 -9.42
C VAL A 587 26.77 44.22 -9.80
N LEU A 588 27.38 43.43 -8.92
CA LEU A 588 27.62 42.01 -9.15
C LEU A 588 26.36 41.16 -8.95
N ALA A 589 25.36 41.67 -8.23
CA ALA A 589 24.08 41.01 -8.05
C ALA A 589 23.20 41.04 -9.31
N ILE A 590 23.32 42.08 -10.15
CA ILE A 590 22.53 42.24 -11.38
C ILE A 590 22.62 41.03 -12.32
N PRO A 591 23.82 40.55 -12.75
CA PRO A 591 23.90 39.39 -13.65
C PRO A 591 23.31 38.12 -13.01
N VAL A 592 23.52 37.91 -11.72
CA VAL A 592 22.97 36.77 -10.96
C VAL A 592 21.44 36.82 -10.93
N LEU A 593 20.86 38.01 -10.70
CA LEU A 593 19.42 38.23 -10.73
C LEU A 593 18.84 38.03 -12.13
N CYS A 594 19.52 38.49 -13.19
CA CYS A 594 19.13 38.25 -14.57
C CYS A 594 19.11 36.76 -14.89
N GLU A 595 20.16 36.00 -14.55
CA GLU A 595 20.20 34.54 -14.72
C GLU A 595 19.05 33.86 -13.98
N GLY A 596 18.84 34.20 -12.71
CA GLY A 596 17.73 33.69 -11.91
C GLY A 596 16.35 33.98 -12.53
N LEU A 597 16.15 35.19 -13.07
CA LEU A 597 14.90 35.59 -13.72
C LEU A 597 14.67 34.82 -15.02
N THR A 598 15.69 34.68 -15.87
CA THR A 598 15.55 33.89 -17.11
C THR A 598 15.17 32.44 -16.79
N LEU A 599 15.75 31.86 -15.74
CA LEU A 599 15.40 30.52 -15.28
C LEU A 599 13.97 30.46 -14.74
N ALA A 600 13.57 31.43 -13.91
CA ALA A 600 12.23 31.47 -13.35
C ALA A 600 11.14 31.66 -14.43
N GLU A 601 11.40 32.44 -15.47
CA GLU A 601 10.49 32.63 -16.60
C GLU A 601 10.41 31.38 -17.48
N LYS A 602 11.54 30.77 -17.81
CA LYS A 602 11.62 29.54 -18.60
C LYS A 602 10.84 28.39 -17.96
N HIS A 603 10.86 28.30 -16.62
CA HIS A 603 10.21 27.22 -15.87
C HIS A 603 8.89 27.64 -15.19
N HIS A 604 8.37 28.85 -15.48
CA HIS A 604 7.13 29.39 -14.92
C HIS A 604 7.06 29.41 -13.38
N LEU A 605 8.19 29.64 -12.71
CA LEU A 605 8.31 29.66 -11.25
C LEU A 605 7.85 31.02 -10.70
N SER A 606 6.54 31.24 -10.63
CA SER A 606 5.94 32.56 -10.37
C SER A 606 6.36 33.19 -9.03
N TYR A 607 6.48 32.39 -7.97
CA TYR A 607 6.92 32.87 -6.65
C TYR A 607 8.37 33.35 -6.68
N LEU A 608 9.28 32.53 -7.23
CA LEU A 608 10.70 32.90 -7.36
C LEU A 608 10.88 34.12 -8.26
N ARG A 609 10.13 34.20 -9.37
CA ARG A 609 10.12 35.38 -10.23
C ARG A 609 9.72 36.63 -9.46
N ALA A 610 8.66 36.56 -8.65
CA ALA A 610 8.22 37.69 -7.85
C ALA A 610 9.30 38.13 -6.84
N SER A 611 9.92 37.19 -6.13
CA SER A 611 11.01 37.49 -5.19
C SER A 611 12.22 38.12 -5.87
N LEU A 612 12.65 37.59 -7.02
CA LEU A 612 13.77 38.13 -7.79
C LEU A 612 13.47 39.52 -8.37
N VAL A 613 12.24 39.77 -8.83
CA VAL A 613 11.82 41.10 -9.31
C VAL A 613 11.85 42.12 -8.16
N VAL A 614 11.43 41.74 -6.96
CA VAL A 614 11.48 42.63 -5.78
C VAL A 614 12.93 42.99 -5.44
N LEU A 615 13.85 42.02 -5.43
CA LEU A 615 15.27 42.28 -5.21
C LEU A 615 15.89 43.15 -6.31
N MET A 616 15.56 42.88 -7.57
CA MET A 616 16.04 43.68 -8.70
C MET A 616 15.54 45.13 -8.62
N ALA A 617 14.29 45.35 -8.20
CA ALA A 617 13.79 46.69 -7.94
C ALA A 617 14.58 47.36 -6.81
N GLY A 618 14.85 46.66 -5.70
CA GLY A 618 15.69 47.17 -4.61
C GLY A 618 17.06 47.66 -5.07
N VAL A 619 17.75 46.84 -5.87
CA VAL A 619 19.07 47.17 -6.45
C VAL A 619 19.04 48.37 -7.39
N GLN A 620 17.90 48.67 -8.03
CA GLN A 620 17.76 49.83 -8.91
C GLN A 620 17.49 51.14 -8.16
N PHE A 621 17.02 51.05 -6.90
CA PHE A 621 16.72 52.21 -6.06
C PHE A 621 17.85 52.60 -5.10
N GLU A 622 18.80 51.68 -4.85
CA GLU A 622 20.09 51.93 -4.20
C GLU A 622 21.11 52.51 -5.17
#